data_AF-A0A497TZ35-F1
#
_entry.id   AF-A0A497TZ35-F1
#
_cell.length_a   1.000
_cell.length_b   1.000
_cell.length_c   1.000
_cell.angle_alpha   90.00
_cell.angle_beta   90.00
_cell.angle_gamma   90.00
#
_symmetry.space_group_name_H-M   'P 1'
#
loop_
_entity.id
_entity.type
_entity.pdbx_description
1 polymer ?
#
loop_
_entity_poly.entity_id
_entity_poly.type
_entity_poly.pdbx_seq_one_letter_code
_entity_poly.pdbx_strand_id
1 'polypeptide(L)' 'MTLKTKAFLYQLLSFAVLFILFRFLVAAYTNLHGFWIPLTAFMIATLLSPQFQAVKTNDGEKLFMKWIFMKGIRQIK' A
#
# COMPACT_ATOMS: atom_id res chain seq x y z
N MET A 1 9.10 -7.78 18.92
CA MET A 1 9.28 -7.18 17.58
C MET A 1 8.97 -5.69 17.66
N THR A 2 9.87 -4.84 17.19
CA THR A 2 9.75 -3.37 17.14
C THR A 2 8.54 -2.98 16.27
N LEU A 3 7.66 -2.04 16.67
CA LEU A 3 6.49 -1.73 15.84
C LEU A 3 6.86 -1.03 14.52
N LYS A 4 8.07 -0.50 14.40
CA LYS A 4 8.65 -0.12 13.10
C LYS A 4 8.62 -1.28 12.10
N THR A 5 9.03 -2.47 12.53
CA THR A 5 9.03 -3.67 11.68
C THR A 5 7.61 -4.10 11.34
N LYS A 6 6.67 -3.99 12.29
CA LYS A 6 5.24 -4.28 12.03
C LYS A 6 4.65 -3.32 11.01
N ALA A 7 4.89 -2.03 11.12
CA ALA A 7 4.42 -1.05 10.13
C ALA A 7 5.03 -1.23 8.76
N PHE A 8 6.34 -1.50 8.71
CA PHE A 8 7.00 -1.83 7.46
C PHE A 8 6.39 -3.09 6.83
N LEU A 9 6.10 -4.11 7.65
CA LEU A 9 5.44 -5.32 7.19
C LEU A 9 4.03 -5.02 6.66
N TYR A 10 3.23 -4.20 7.34
CA TYR A 10 1.90 -3.78 6.87
C TYR A 10 1.96 -2.95 5.58
N GLN A 11 2.91 -2.03 5.46
CA GLN A 11 3.18 -1.25 4.25
C GLN A 11 3.51 -2.19 3.08
N LEU A 12 4.42 -3.16 3.30
CA LEU A 12 4.84 -4.14 2.30
C LEU A 12 3.68 -5.06 1.90
N LEU A 13 2.93 -5.59 2.87
CA LEU A 13 1.78 -6.47 2.63
C LEU A 13 0.69 -5.74 1.86
N SER A 14 0.35 -4.51 2.26
CA SER A 14 -0.69 -3.75 1.58
C SER A 14 -0.28 -3.38 0.16
N PHE A 15 1.00 -3.03 -0.06
CA PHE A 15 1.54 -2.81 -1.40
C PHE A 15 1.50 -4.08 -2.24
N ALA A 16 1.96 -5.22 -1.70
CA ALA A 16 2.00 -6.49 -2.41
C ALA A 16 0.59 -6.98 -2.81
N VAL A 17 -0.38 -6.91 -1.89
CA VAL A 17 -1.76 -7.31 -2.15
C VAL A 17 -2.40 -6.43 -3.22
N LEU A 18 -2.24 -5.11 -3.13
CA LEU A 18 -2.76 -4.19 -4.15
C LEU A 18 -2.07 -4.39 -5.49
N PHE A 19 -0.75 -4.57 -5.50
CA PHE A 19 0.00 -4.83 -6.72
C PHE A 19 -0.49 -6.08 -7.45
N ILE A 20 -0.73 -7.17 -6.72
CA ILE A 20 -1.28 -8.41 -7.29
C ILE A 20 -2.70 -8.18 -7.81
N LEU A 21 -3.57 -7.50 -7.05
CA LEU A 21 -4.92 -7.17 -7.48
C LEU A 21 -4.94 -6.34 -8.76
N PHE A 22 -4.18 -5.23 -8.80
CA PHE A 22 -4.08 -4.38 -9.99
C PHE A 22 -3.45 -5.13 -11.16
N ARG A 23 -2.48 -6.02 -10.93
CA ARG A 23 -1.91 -6.86 -11.99
C ARG A 23 -2.98 -7.75 -12.62
N PHE A 24 -3.82 -8.41 -11.81
CA PHE A 24 -4.94 -9.20 -12.32
C PHE A 24 -5.97 -8.33 -13.04
N LEU A 25 -6.28 -7.15 -12.50
CA LEU A 25 -7.25 -6.22 -13.09
C LEU A 25 -6.77 -5.70 -14.45
N VAL A 26 -5.50 -5.30 -14.56
CA VAL A 26 -4.88 -4.82 -15.80
C VAL A 26 -4.73 -5.97 -16.80
N ALA A 27 -4.40 -7.18 -16.35
CA ALA A 27 -4.36 -8.35 -17.24
C ALA A 27 -5.76 -8.68 -17.79
N ALA A 28 -6.81 -8.56 -16.98
CA ALA A 28 -8.19 -8.86 -17.38
C ALA A 28 -8.82 -7.77 -18.25
N TYR A 29 -8.60 -6.49 -17.93
CA TYR A 29 -9.25 -5.38 -18.63
C TYR A 29 -8.48 -4.91 -19.85
N THR A 30 -7.15 -4.88 -19.77
CA THR A 30 -6.40 -4.07 -20.73
C THR A 30 -5.93 -4.84 -21.96
N ASN A 31 -6.05 -6.18 -22.02
CA ASN A 31 -5.56 -7.02 -23.13
C ASN A 31 -4.15 -6.63 -23.64
N LEU A 32 -3.37 -5.94 -22.80
CA LEU A 32 -2.07 -5.39 -23.13
C LEU A 32 -1.10 -6.56 -23.12
N HIS A 33 -0.37 -6.76 -24.22
CA HIS A 33 0.63 -7.82 -24.28
C HIS A 33 1.99 -7.31 -23.77
N GLY A 34 2.68 -8.14 -22.98
CA GLY A 34 4.09 -7.92 -22.60
C GLY A 34 4.31 -7.06 -21.35
N PHE A 35 5.36 -6.23 -21.37
CA PHE A 35 5.91 -5.54 -20.20
C PHE A 35 5.04 -4.39 -19.66
N TRP A 36 4.04 -3.96 -20.42
CA TRP A 36 3.13 -2.87 -20.04
C TRP A 36 2.11 -3.25 -18.95
N ILE A 37 1.76 -4.54 -18.83
CA ILE A 37 0.84 -5.04 -17.79
C ILE A 37 1.41 -4.77 -16.38
N PRO A 38 2.60 -5.26 -16.01
CA PRO A 38 3.14 -5.01 -14.68
C PRO A 38 3.50 -3.54 -14.48
N LEU A 39 3.90 -2.81 -15.53
CA LEU A 39 4.30 -1.41 -15.41
C LEU A 39 3.12 -0.51 -15.03
N THR A 40 1.99 -0.64 -15.71
CA THR A 40 0.78 0.14 -15.42
C THR A 40 0.15 -0.29 -14.10
N ALA A 41 0.09 -1.60 -13.84
CA ALA A 41 -0.35 -2.13 -12.56
C ALA A 41 0.52 -1.61 -11.39
N PHE A 42 1.84 -1.55 -11.58
CA PHE A 42 2.77 -1.01 -10.58
C PHE A 42 2.52 0.47 -10.32
N MET A 43 2.34 1.26 -11.38
CA MET A 43 2.14 2.70 -11.27
C MET A 43 0.82 3.03 -10.56
N ILE A 44 -0.27 2.33 -10.92
CA ILE A 44 -1.58 2.46 -10.28
C ILE A 44 -1.53 1.94 -8.85
N ALA A 45 -0.94 0.77 -8.61
CA ALA A 45 -0.80 0.20 -7.27
C ALA A 45 0.03 1.11 -6.36
N THR A 46 1.11 1.71 -6.84
CA THR A 46 1.93 2.64 -6.06
C THR A 46 1.15 3.90 -5.72
N LEU A 47 0.45 4.49 -6.70
CA LEU A 47 -0.33 5.71 -6.50
C LEU A 47 -1.54 5.51 -5.59
N LEU A 48 -2.24 4.39 -5.73
CA LEU A 48 -3.39 4.02 -4.90
C LEU A 48 -3.00 3.30 -3.61
N SER A 49 -1.74 2.90 -3.42
CA SER A 49 -1.35 2.18 -2.21
C SER A 49 -1.53 3.07 -0.98
N PRO A 50 -2.25 2.59 0.05
CA PRO A 50 -2.25 3.26 1.33
C PRO A 50 -0.87 3.12 1.97
N GLN A 51 -0.33 4.23 2.44
CA GLN A 51 0.94 4.29 3.12
C GLN A 51 0.74 4.07 4.61
N PHE A 52 1.37 3.03 5.16
CA PHE A 52 1.32 2.67 6.58
C PHE A 52 2.67 3.00 7.24
N GLN A 53 2.69 4.04 8.06
CA GLN A 53 3.89 4.51 8.75
C GLN A 53 3.72 4.32 10.26
N ALA A 54 4.66 3.61 10.93
CA ALA A 54 4.73 3.62 12.39
C ALA A 54 5.47 4.87 12.86
N VAL A 55 4.81 5.66 13.70
CA VAL A 55 5.45 6.79 14.39
C VAL A 55 5.47 6.50 15.88
N LYS A 56 6.65 6.63 16.49
CA LYS A 56 6.82 6.60 17.94
C LYS A 56 6.40 7.95 18.49
N THR A 57 5.25 8.01 19.16
CA THR A 57 4.82 9.17 19.95
C THR A 57 5.12 8.90 21.43
N ASN A 58 5.32 9.95 22.23
CA ASN A 58 5.63 9.86 23.68
C ASN A 58 4.59 9.04 24.50
N ASP A 59 3.37 8.86 23.99
CA ASP A 59 2.27 8.11 24.62
C ASP A 59 2.14 6.63 24.18
N GLY A 60 3.03 6.15 23.29
CA GLY A 60 2.98 4.79 22.74
C GLY A 60 3.17 4.73 21.23
N GLU A 61 3.53 3.53 20.73
CA GLU A 61 3.76 3.28 19.31
C GLU A 61 2.43 3.27 18.54
N LYS A 62 2.25 4.23 17.63
CA LYS A 62 1.01 4.42 16.86
C LYS A 62 1.24 4.12 15.38
N LEU A 63 0.36 3.30 14.80
CA LEU A 63 0.34 2.99 13.37
C LEU A 63 -0.52 4.03 12.66
N PHE A 64 0.04 4.70 11.66
CA PHE A 64 -0.65 5.72 10.88
C PHE A 64 -0.86 5.20 9.45
N MET A 65 -2.11 5.21 8.98
CA MET A 65 -2.47 4.91 7.59
C MET A 65 -2.83 6.21 6.87
N LYS A 66 -2.11 6.54 5.80
CA LYS A 66 -2.40 7.64 4.88
C LYS A 66 -2.86 7.05 3.55
N TRP A 67 -4.01 7.46 3.05
CA TRP A 67 -4.51 6.98 1.77
C TRP A 67 -5.01 8.15 0.93
N ILE A 68 -4.80 8.11 -0.39
CA ILE A 68 -5.16 9.21 -1.29
C ILE A 68 -6.68 9.47 -1.33
N PHE A 69 -7.50 8.45 -1.02
CA PHE A 69 -8.95 8.56 -0.92
C PHE A 69 -9.47 8.94 0.47
N MET A 70 -8.68 8.71 1.53
CA MET A 70 -9.09 9.12 2.89
C MET A 70 -8.47 10.46 3.23
N LYS A 71 -9.33 11.47 3.38
CA LYS A 71 -8.94 12.81 3.86
C LYS A 71 -8.68 12.74 5.38
N GLY A 72 -7.53 12.18 5.77
CA GLY A 72 -7.09 12.07 7.16
C GLY A 72 -6.19 10.86 7.41
N ILE A 73 -5.23 11.02 8.32
CA ILE A 73 -4.37 9.93 8.76
C ILE A 73 -5.12 9.15 9.84
N ARG A 74 -5.55 7.92 9.54
CA ARG A 74 -6.25 7.09 10.55
C ARG A 74 -5.23 6.45 11.49
N GLN A 75 -5.43 6.68 12.78
CA GLN A 75 -4.65 6.06 13.84
C GLN A 75 -5.19 4.65 14.08
N ILE A 76 -4.34 3.66 13.87
CA ILE A 76 -4.60 2.27 14.24
C ILE A 76 -4.05 2.12 15.66
N LYS A 77 -4.96 1.88 16.61
CA LYS A 77 -4.66 1.70 18.04
C LYS A 77 -3.96 0.37 18.30
#